data_AF-A0A835UD67-F1
#
_entry.id   AF-A0A835UD67-F1
#
_cell.length_a   1.000
_cell.length_b   1.000
_cell.length_c   1.000
_cell.angle_alpha   90.00
_cell.angle_beta   90.00
_cell.angle_gamma   90.00
#
_symmetry.space_group_name_H-M   'P 1'
#
loop_
_entity.id
_entity.type
_entity.pdbx_description
1 polymer ?
#
loop_
_entity_poly.entity_id
_entity_poly.type
_entity_poly.pdbx_seq_one_letter_code
_entity_poly.pdbx_strand_id
1 'polypeptide(L)'
;MASEDSGDGLREETMSANRRHTWEGCSVLLDINDGDRLVFAMLTHGATLKIGKKKFPLAPLIGCPFGSLFKVETSSNGSHLARFFPSSAPEAATEQVKDHCHASVEFKDNRSLVDNNTAQGLSSEDIDAMRREGATGEEIVEALITNSSTFDKKTTFSQEKYKVKKQKKYAPKVLLRRPFSRSICEAYFKKSPTRIGSLRVDALSLLLSMANVGAYSDVLVLDTVGGLLTGAVAERLGGTGYVCCTYFGSSNLPIDIVRMFNFSSDVNSRIVQASFTDLIGEDNDEPSSQPDNPKPHAANTNTLLSAESIIPKSLVPVLHDESLEEVNVSNAKFGYSKEIFSELNSVQTSPHVHSRSFNEDGRNAQPCSISEKLIPQVGKHQLN
;
A
#
# COMPACT_ATOMS: atom_id res chain seq x y z
N MET A 1 31.23 -25.53 -54.74
CA MET A 1 30.18 -24.50 -54.93
C MET A 1 29.54 -24.31 -53.58
N ALA A 2 29.66 -23.09 -53.06
CA ALA A 2 29.10 -22.67 -51.80
C ALA A 2 27.57 -22.62 -51.89
N SER A 3 26.91 -23.04 -50.83
CA SER A 3 25.56 -22.59 -50.49
C SER A 3 25.55 -22.39 -48.99
N GLU A 4 25.60 -21.11 -48.62
CA GLU A 4 25.42 -20.59 -47.29
C GLU A 4 24.01 -20.92 -46.82
N ASP A 5 23.88 -21.59 -45.67
CA ASP A 5 22.62 -21.64 -44.94
C ASP A 5 22.85 -20.97 -43.57
N SER A 6 22.25 -19.80 -43.45
CA SER A 6 22.40 -18.87 -42.33
C SER A 6 21.34 -19.21 -41.30
N GLY A 7 21.61 -20.24 -40.50
CA GLY A 7 20.78 -20.61 -39.36
C GLY A 7 21.14 -19.81 -38.10
N ASP A 8 20.79 -18.53 -38.07
CA ASP A 8 20.77 -17.72 -36.85
C ASP A 8 19.58 -18.18 -35.97
N GLY A 9 19.76 -19.32 -35.32
CA GLY A 9 18.77 -19.98 -34.47
C GLY A 9 19.19 -20.03 -33.00
N LEU A 10 20.00 -19.07 -32.55
CA LEU A 10 20.52 -19.00 -31.19
C LEU A 10 20.44 -17.57 -30.65
N ARG A 11 19.26 -17.19 -30.13
CA ARG A 11 19.01 -16.36 -28.92
C ARG A 11 17.64 -15.67 -28.98
N GLU A 12 16.59 -16.48 -29.04
CA GLU A 12 15.26 -16.07 -28.59
C GLU A 12 14.76 -17.05 -27.52
N GLU A 13 15.63 -17.36 -26.55
CA GLU A 13 15.16 -17.66 -25.20
C GLU A 13 14.53 -16.36 -24.67
N THR A 14 13.28 -16.18 -25.07
CA THR A 14 12.35 -15.18 -24.57
C THR A 14 12.59 -14.97 -23.08
N MET A 15 12.82 -13.71 -22.72
CA MET A 15 12.92 -13.23 -21.35
C MET A 15 11.68 -13.66 -20.56
N SER A 16 11.70 -14.89 -20.04
CA SER A 16 10.96 -15.24 -18.83
C SER A 16 11.62 -14.42 -17.74
N ALA A 17 11.24 -13.12 -17.70
CA ALA A 17 11.79 -12.12 -16.81
C ALA A 17 11.78 -12.73 -15.43
N ASN A 18 12.98 -12.96 -14.90
CA ASN A 18 13.18 -13.75 -13.71
C ASN A 18 12.49 -13.01 -12.56
N ARG A 19 11.21 -13.30 -12.29
CA ARG A 19 10.28 -12.57 -11.38
C ARG A 19 10.75 -12.52 -9.92
N ARG A 20 11.95 -13.03 -9.66
CA ARG A 20 12.68 -13.02 -8.41
C ARG A 20 13.51 -11.76 -8.24
N HIS A 21 13.87 -11.07 -9.32
CA HIS A 21 14.66 -9.84 -9.31
C HIS A 21 13.83 -8.64 -9.72
N THR A 22 14.22 -7.47 -9.26
CA THR A 22 13.68 -6.18 -9.67
C THR A 22 14.27 -5.74 -11.01
N TRP A 23 13.52 -4.93 -11.75
CA TRP A 23 13.94 -4.32 -13.01
C TRP A 23 13.49 -2.86 -13.09
N GLU A 24 14.00 -2.12 -14.07
CA GLU A 24 13.57 -0.75 -14.31
C GLU A 24 12.11 -0.70 -14.74
N GLY A 25 11.32 0.18 -14.12
CA GLY A 25 9.88 0.31 -14.30
C GLY A 25 9.02 -0.58 -13.42
N CYS A 26 9.60 -1.51 -12.63
CA CYS A 26 8.80 -2.38 -11.76
C CYS A 26 8.30 -1.67 -10.49
N SER A 27 7.09 -2.00 -10.06
CA SER A 27 6.54 -1.58 -8.77
C SER A 27 7.12 -2.42 -7.64
N VAL A 28 7.49 -1.78 -6.54
CA VAL A 28 8.04 -2.45 -5.36
C VAL A 28 7.37 -1.95 -4.09
N LEU A 29 7.35 -2.79 -3.07
CA LEU A 29 6.93 -2.42 -1.73
C LEU A 29 8.16 -2.32 -0.83
N LEU A 30 8.47 -1.11 -0.37
CA LEU A 30 9.57 -0.81 0.52
C LEU A 30 9.06 -0.87 1.95
N ASP A 31 9.53 -1.88 2.69
CA ASP A 31 9.16 -2.15 4.06
C ASP A 31 10.25 -1.63 5.01
N ILE A 32 9.95 -0.53 5.70
CA ILE A 32 10.89 0.18 6.55
C ILE A 32 10.67 -0.26 7.99
N ASN A 33 11.73 -0.73 8.64
CA ASN A 33 11.75 -1.15 10.05
C ASN A 33 10.70 -2.22 10.41
N ASP A 34 10.59 -3.28 9.61
CA ASP A 34 9.71 -4.44 9.84
C ASP A 34 8.24 -4.04 10.01
N GLY A 35 7.74 -3.28 9.05
CA GLY A 35 6.35 -2.92 8.93
C GLY A 35 6.02 -1.56 9.52
N ASP A 36 6.92 -0.84 10.19
CA ASP A 36 6.63 0.49 10.76
C ASP A 36 6.07 1.44 9.68
N ARG A 37 6.70 1.44 8.49
CA ARG A 37 6.22 2.20 7.33
C ARG A 37 6.36 1.38 6.05
N LEU A 38 5.27 1.31 5.30
CA LEU A 38 5.17 0.64 4.01
C LEU A 38 5.03 1.69 2.90
N VAL A 39 5.86 1.61 1.86
CA VAL A 39 5.87 2.59 0.76
C VAL A 39 5.92 1.89 -0.59
N PHE A 40 4.95 2.16 -1.45
CA PHE A 40 5.03 1.77 -2.87
C PHE A 40 5.92 2.74 -3.63
N ALA A 41 6.76 2.19 -4.51
CA ALA A 41 7.56 2.97 -5.44
C ALA A 41 7.68 2.22 -6.77
N MET A 42 7.74 2.97 -7.86
CA MET A 42 8.16 2.45 -9.16
C MET A 42 9.67 2.67 -9.27
N LEU A 43 10.44 1.60 -9.54
CA LEU A 43 11.88 1.68 -9.64
C LEU A 43 12.28 2.33 -10.98
N THR A 44 12.83 3.52 -10.92
CA THR A 44 13.48 4.20 -12.04
C THR A 44 14.80 4.79 -11.57
N HIS A 45 15.71 5.13 -12.49
CA HIS A 45 16.98 5.76 -12.13
C HIS A 45 16.84 7.07 -11.33
N GLY A 46 15.73 7.80 -11.52
CA GLY A 46 15.42 9.04 -10.79
C GLY A 46 14.57 8.85 -9.52
N ALA A 47 14.09 7.63 -9.24
CA ALA A 47 13.22 7.39 -8.10
C ALA A 47 13.98 7.55 -6.76
N THR A 48 13.32 8.15 -5.77
CA THR A 48 13.90 8.35 -4.44
C THR A 48 12.95 7.92 -3.33
N LEU A 49 13.51 7.46 -2.22
CA LEU A 49 12.80 7.13 -0.99
C LEU A 49 13.17 8.14 0.10
N LYS A 50 12.15 8.73 0.74
CA LYS A 50 12.34 9.58 1.91
C LYS A 50 12.37 8.74 3.19
N ILE A 51 13.51 8.71 3.89
CA ILE A 51 13.64 8.12 5.23
C ILE A 51 14.02 9.24 6.21
N GLY A 52 13.12 9.51 7.16
CA GLY A 52 13.22 10.69 8.02
C GLY A 52 13.20 11.98 7.19
N LYS A 53 14.25 12.80 7.32
CA LYS A 53 14.41 14.07 6.60
C LYS A 53 15.24 13.96 5.32
N LYS A 54 15.88 12.82 5.05
CA LYS A 54 16.78 12.61 3.90
C LYS A 54 16.08 11.83 2.78
N LYS A 55 16.47 12.11 1.54
CA LYS A 55 16.04 11.37 0.34
C LYS A 55 17.18 10.47 -0.12
N PHE A 56 16.86 9.23 -0.48
CA PHE A 56 17.82 8.22 -0.90
C PHE A 56 17.46 7.72 -2.31
N PRO A 57 18.41 7.64 -3.25
CA PRO A 57 18.14 7.11 -4.58
C PRO A 57 17.80 5.61 -4.53
N LEU A 58 16.84 5.20 -5.35
CA LEU A 58 16.41 3.80 -5.46
C LEU A 58 17.12 3.02 -6.58
N ALA A 59 17.94 3.68 -7.38
CA ALA A 59 18.71 3.03 -8.44
C ALA A 59 19.50 1.78 -7.99
N PRO A 60 20.12 1.73 -6.79
CA PRO A 60 20.83 0.53 -6.31
C PRO A 60 19.92 -0.69 -6.07
N LEU A 61 18.60 -0.51 -6.01
CA LEU A 61 17.66 -1.62 -5.80
C LEU A 61 17.32 -2.32 -7.11
N ILE A 62 17.63 -1.75 -8.27
CA ILE A 62 17.38 -2.34 -9.59
C ILE A 62 18.32 -3.55 -9.77
N GLY A 63 17.79 -4.68 -10.25
CA GLY A 63 18.53 -5.94 -10.41
C GLY A 63 18.73 -6.74 -9.13
N CYS A 64 18.29 -6.24 -7.96
CA CYS A 64 18.36 -6.98 -6.71
C CYS A 64 17.19 -7.98 -6.58
N PRO A 65 17.39 -9.13 -5.90
CA PRO A 65 16.31 -10.04 -5.64
C PRO A 65 15.31 -9.45 -4.64
N PHE A 66 14.02 -9.70 -4.84
CA PHE A 66 13.00 -9.46 -3.83
C PHE A 66 13.35 -10.21 -2.55
N GLY A 67 13.12 -9.57 -1.40
CA GLY A 67 13.57 -10.02 -0.08
C GLY A 67 14.93 -9.45 0.33
N SER A 68 15.63 -8.71 -0.53
CA SER A 68 16.91 -8.07 -0.17
C SER A 68 16.72 -6.98 0.90
N LEU A 69 17.68 -6.91 1.81
CA LEU A 69 17.76 -5.90 2.87
C LEU A 69 18.77 -4.81 2.50
N PHE A 70 18.40 -3.58 2.82
CA PHE A 70 19.22 -2.40 2.59
C PHE A 70 19.34 -1.58 3.87
N LYS A 71 20.55 -1.08 4.12
CA LYS A 71 20.84 -0.15 5.21
C LYS A 71 21.29 1.18 4.62
N VAL A 72 21.11 2.24 5.39
CA VAL A 72 21.60 3.57 5.01
C VAL A 72 23.09 3.63 5.32
N GLU A 73 23.93 3.75 4.30
CA GLU A 73 25.35 4.06 4.45
C GLU A 73 25.62 5.52 4.10
N THR A 74 26.48 6.17 4.87
CA THR A 74 26.92 7.54 4.64
C THR A 74 28.35 7.49 4.14
N SER A 75 28.56 7.87 2.88
CA SER A 75 29.89 7.99 2.27
C SER A 75 30.23 9.46 2.03
N SER A 76 31.50 9.76 1.79
CA SER A 76 31.98 11.11 1.44
C SER A 76 31.23 11.73 0.25
N ASN A 77 30.74 10.89 -0.66
CA ASN A 77 29.99 11.30 -1.86
C ASN A 77 28.47 11.34 -1.67
N GLY A 78 27.98 11.20 -0.43
CA GLY A 78 26.56 11.23 -0.09
C GLY A 78 26.07 9.94 0.59
N SER A 79 24.83 9.99 1.10
CA SER A 79 24.19 8.82 1.71
C SER A 79 23.43 8.00 0.67
N HIS A 80 23.60 6.68 0.67
CA HIS A 80 22.94 5.77 -0.27
C HIS A 80 22.44 4.50 0.44
N LEU A 81 21.57 3.75 -0.23
CA LEU A 81 21.08 2.46 0.26
C LEU A 81 22.05 1.38 -0.20
N ALA A 82 22.78 0.80 0.76
CA ALA A 82 23.68 -0.31 0.53
C ALA A 82 22.98 -1.61 0.89
N ARG A 83 23.04 -2.60 -0.01
CA ARG A 83 22.53 -3.94 0.26
C ARG A 83 23.42 -4.59 1.32
N PHE A 84 22.80 -5.21 2.32
CA PHE A 84 23.53 -6.00 3.31
C PHE A 84 22.91 -7.38 3.45
N PHE A 85 23.75 -8.32 3.88
CA PHE A 85 23.32 -9.66 4.24
C PHE A 85 23.40 -9.75 5.76
N PRO A 86 22.29 -10.07 6.46
CA PRO A 86 22.41 -10.43 7.85
C PRO A 86 23.41 -11.59 7.93
N SER A 87 24.47 -11.41 8.69
CA SER A 87 25.45 -12.48 8.93
C SER A 87 24.67 -13.69 9.42
N SER A 88 24.90 -14.86 8.82
CA SER A 88 24.34 -16.13 9.30
C SER A 88 24.93 -16.57 10.64
N ALA A 89 25.71 -15.72 11.31
CA ALA A 89 25.98 -15.85 12.73
C ALA A 89 24.65 -15.74 13.49
N PRO A 90 24.35 -16.64 14.42
CA PRO A 90 23.14 -16.58 15.23
C PRO A 90 23.27 -15.45 16.26
N GLU A 91 23.25 -14.20 15.80
CA GLU A 91 23.08 -13.04 16.66
C GLU A 91 21.58 -12.76 16.79
N ALA A 92 21.02 -13.36 17.85
CA ALA A 92 19.91 -12.81 18.64
C ALA A 92 18.54 -12.61 17.96
N ALA A 93 18.20 -13.39 16.93
CA ALA A 93 16.79 -13.59 16.53
C ALA A 93 16.35 -15.07 16.61
N THR A 94 17.17 -15.93 17.18
CA THR A 94 16.72 -17.24 17.63
C THR A 94 16.09 -17.04 19.01
N GLU A 95 14.80 -17.30 19.11
CA GLU A 95 14.13 -17.68 20.36
C GLU A 95 14.86 -18.88 20.95
N GLN A 96 15.99 -18.65 21.60
CA GLN A 96 16.56 -19.62 22.51
C GLN A 96 15.77 -19.47 23.80
N VAL A 97 14.73 -20.28 23.93
CA VAL A 97 14.35 -20.83 25.23
C VAL A 97 15.53 -21.66 25.71
N LYS A 98 16.61 -21.00 26.11
CA LYS A 98 17.63 -21.60 26.95
C LYS A 98 16.94 -21.74 28.29
N ASP A 99 16.63 -22.98 28.67
CA ASP A 99 16.42 -23.35 30.06
C ASP A 99 17.66 -22.94 30.86
N HIS A 100 17.66 -21.69 31.32
CA HIS A 100 18.61 -21.15 32.27
C HIS A 100 18.13 -21.48 33.68
N CYS A 101 17.94 -22.78 33.97
CA CYS A 101 18.01 -23.24 35.34
C CYS A 101 19.50 -23.21 35.75
N HIS A 102 19.88 -22.26 36.61
CA HIS A 102 21.23 -22.04 37.16
C HIS A 102 22.21 -21.11 36.42
N ALA A 103 21.77 -19.89 36.11
CA ALA A 103 22.63 -18.71 36.32
C ALA A 103 21.90 -17.83 37.35
N SER A 104 22.60 -17.20 38.27
CA SER A 104 22.02 -16.28 39.26
C SER A 104 21.15 -15.23 38.55
N VAL A 105 19.84 -15.45 38.53
CA VAL A 105 18.89 -14.50 37.96
C VAL A 105 18.90 -13.30 38.90
N GLU A 106 19.74 -12.31 38.60
CA GLU A 106 19.54 -10.98 39.14
C GLU A 106 18.16 -10.54 38.65
N PHE A 107 17.15 -10.68 39.51
CA PHE A 107 15.82 -10.12 39.29
C PHE A 107 15.95 -8.61 39.37
N LYS A 108 16.43 -8.01 38.27
CA LYS A 108 16.44 -6.58 38.06
C LYS A 108 15.00 -6.11 37.99
N ASP A 109 14.73 -4.99 38.63
CA ASP A 109 13.40 -4.40 38.73
C ASP A 109 13.52 -2.87 38.59
N ASN A 110 12.43 -2.20 38.25
CA ASN A 110 12.43 -0.77 37.95
C ASN A 110 12.31 0.14 39.19
N ARG A 111 12.16 -0.42 40.40
CA ARG A 111 11.96 0.35 41.65
C ARG A 111 13.02 1.41 41.95
N SER A 112 14.27 1.19 41.52
CA SER A 112 15.40 2.10 41.74
C SER A 112 15.72 2.97 40.51
N LEU A 113 14.91 2.89 39.44
CA LEU A 113 15.07 3.71 38.26
C LEU A 113 14.32 5.03 38.45
N VAL A 114 15.06 6.13 38.50
CA VAL A 114 14.51 7.48 38.62
C VAL A 114 14.57 8.16 37.27
N ASP A 115 13.43 8.71 36.82
CA ASP A 115 13.36 9.50 35.59
C ASP A 115 13.64 10.98 35.86
N ASN A 116 14.92 11.34 35.81
CA ASN A 116 15.40 12.71 36.02
C ASN A 116 15.99 13.32 34.74
N ASN A 117 15.77 12.70 33.57
CA ASN A 117 16.35 13.09 32.28
C ASN A 117 17.90 13.19 32.23
N THR A 118 18.64 12.71 33.24
CA THR A 118 20.12 12.67 33.25
C THR A 118 20.69 11.29 32.93
N ALA A 119 19.82 10.35 32.55
CA ALA A 119 20.18 8.95 32.29
C ALA A 119 20.98 8.72 31.00
N GLN A 120 21.09 9.72 30.13
CA GLN A 120 21.84 9.69 28.88
C GLN A 120 22.89 10.80 28.89
N GLY A 121 24.16 10.43 28.76
CA GLY A 121 25.27 11.38 28.75
C GLY A 121 25.49 12.09 27.41
N LEU A 122 25.03 11.53 26.29
CA LEU A 122 25.17 12.14 24.96
C LEU A 122 24.07 13.15 24.67
N SER A 123 24.46 14.35 24.24
CA SER A 123 23.54 15.39 23.77
C SER A 123 23.04 15.14 22.35
N SER A 124 22.05 15.91 21.89
CA SER A 124 21.61 15.89 20.48
C SER A 124 22.73 16.29 19.53
N GLU A 125 23.52 17.27 19.94
CA GLU A 125 24.62 17.86 19.19
C GLU A 125 25.74 16.84 18.99
N ASP A 126 26.06 16.05 20.02
CA ASP A 126 27.06 14.97 19.95
C ASP A 126 26.63 13.88 18.96
N ILE A 127 25.34 13.50 18.99
CA ILE A 127 24.80 12.48 18.07
C ILE A 127 24.84 12.97 16.62
N ASP A 128 24.57 14.26 16.40
CA ASP A 128 24.67 14.86 15.07
C ASP A 128 26.12 15.07 14.64
N ALA A 129 27.06 15.24 15.57
CA ALA A 129 28.50 15.21 15.30
C ALA A 129 28.95 13.83 14.82
N MET A 130 28.59 12.76 15.54
CA MET A 130 28.87 11.38 15.13
C MET A 130 28.35 11.09 13.70
N ARG A 131 27.15 11.56 13.38
CA ARG A 131 26.57 11.43 12.02
C ARG A 131 27.35 12.20 10.96
N ARG A 132 27.91 13.37 11.29
CA ARG A 132 28.74 14.17 10.37
C ARG A 132 30.11 13.53 10.16
N GLU A 133 30.65 12.92 11.20
CA GLU A 133 31.91 12.16 11.16
C GLU A 133 31.78 10.83 10.40
N GLY A 134 30.55 10.44 10.04
CA GLY A 134 30.29 9.24 9.26
C GLY A 134 30.09 7.98 10.09
N ALA A 135 29.89 8.11 11.41
CA ALA A 135 29.60 6.98 12.29
C ALA A 135 28.38 6.20 11.79
N THR A 136 28.49 4.88 11.83
CA THR A 136 27.38 4.01 11.41
C THR A 136 26.22 4.10 12.38
N GLY A 137 25.01 3.77 11.91
CA GLY A 137 23.83 3.76 12.79
C GLY A 137 23.98 2.79 13.97
N GLU A 138 24.73 1.70 13.78
CA GLU A 138 25.03 0.69 14.81
C GLU A 138 26.01 1.24 15.86
N GLU A 139 27.08 1.91 15.44
CA GLU A 139 28.02 2.60 16.34
C GLU A 139 27.31 3.66 17.20
N ILE A 140 26.36 4.42 16.63
CA ILE A 140 25.56 5.39 17.39
C ILE A 140 24.70 4.69 18.44
N VAL A 141 24.13 3.52 18.12
CA VAL A 141 23.33 2.75 19.07
C VAL A 141 24.21 2.21 20.21
N GLU A 142 25.40 1.72 19.90
CA GLU A 142 26.36 1.25 20.89
C GLU A 142 26.83 2.38 21.80
N ALA A 143 27.20 3.53 21.24
CA ALA A 143 27.57 4.72 22.01
C ALA A 143 26.45 5.18 22.96
N LEU A 144 25.18 5.11 22.51
CA LEU A 144 24.00 5.44 23.33
C LEU A 144 23.72 4.42 24.44
N ILE A 145 24.19 3.18 24.30
CA ILE A 145 24.10 2.15 25.35
C ILE A 145 25.21 2.40 26.37
N THR A 146 26.45 2.55 25.93
CA THR A 146 27.63 2.79 26.78
C THR A 146 27.49 4.07 27.62
N ASN A 147 26.90 5.13 27.07
CA ASN A 147 26.67 6.40 27.78
C ASN A 147 25.36 6.45 28.59
N SER A 148 24.69 5.31 28.78
CA SER A 148 23.45 5.27 29.58
C SER A 148 23.66 4.69 30.97
N SER A 149 23.57 5.55 31.98
CA SER A 149 23.77 5.19 33.40
C SER A 149 22.70 4.25 33.98
N THR A 150 21.59 4.05 33.26
CA THR A 150 20.47 3.20 33.69
C THR A 150 20.37 1.91 32.90
N PHE A 151 21.15 1.72 31.83
CA PHE A 151 20.96 0.59 30.92
C PHE A 151 21.21 -0.76 31.60
N ASP A 152 22.30 -0.88 32.36
CA ASP A 152 22.65 -2.14 33.02
C ASP A 152 21.71 -2.51 34.18
N LYS A 153 21.05 -1.53 34.77
CA LYS A 153 20.07 -1.70 35.85
C LYS A 153 18.71 -2.16 35.34
N LYS A 154 18.44 -2.04 34.03
CA LYS A 154 17.18 -2.46 33.42
C LYS A 154 17.10 -3.98 33.32
N THR A 155 15.87 -4.47 33.23
CA THR A 155 15.58 -5.87 32.90
C THR A 155 16.06 -6.19 31.48
N THR A 156 16.32 -7.47 31.20
CA THR A 156 16.73 -7.96 29.88
C THR A 156 15.73 -7.53 28.78
N PHE A 157 14.43 -7.72 29.02
CA PHE A 157 13.37 -7.26 28.10
C PHE A 157 13.39 -5.74 27.89
N SER A 158 13.68 -4.96 28.92
CA SER A 158 13.77 -3.50 28.82
C SER A 158 15.02 -3.04 28.05
N GLN A 159 16.13 -3.77 28.20
CA GLN A 159 17.34 -3.55 27.43
C GLN A 159 17.11 -3.85 25.94
N GLU A 160 16.53 -5.01 25.60
CA GLU A 160 16.20 -5.37 24.22
C GLU A 160 15.21 -4.37 23.58
N LYS A 161 14.14 -4.03 24.30
CA LYS A 161 13.18 -3.00 23.86
C LYS A 161 13.88 -1.66 23.58
N TYR A 162 14.84 -1.27 24.42
CA TYR A 162 15.65 -0.07 24.20
C TYR A 162 16.51 -0.20 22.94
N LYS A 163 17.24 -1.31 22.77
CA LYS A 163 18.06 -1.60 21.59
C LYS A 163 17.23 -1.52 20.31
N VAL A 164 16.09 -2.23 20.24
CA VAL A 164 15.19 -2.21 19.06
C VAL A 164 14.70 -0.79 18.76
N LYS A 165 14.30 -0.03 19.79
CA LYS A 165 13.85 1.37 19.60
C LYS A 165 14.96 2.26 19.03
N LYS A 166 16.21 2.09 19.49
CA LYS A 166 17.36 2.89 19.03
C LYS A 166 17.80 2.45 17.63
N GLN A 167 17.85 1.15 17.35
CA GLN A 167 18.12 0.60 16.02
C GLN A 167 17.15 1.19 14.99
N LYS A 168 15.84 1.14 15.24
CA LYS A 168 14.82 1.71 14.35
C LYS A 168 15.01 3.21 14.05
N LYS A 169 15.59 3.97 14.99
CA LYS A 169 15.80 5.41 14.88
C LYS A 169 17.11 5.77 14.17
N TYR A 170 18.20 5.07 14.48
CA TYR A 170 19.56 5.45 14.06
C TYR A 170 20.11 4.57 12.94
N ALA A 171 19.65 3.33 12.83
CA ALA A 171 20.04 2.36 11.80
C ALA A 171 18.79 1.79 11.11
N PRO A 172 18.02 2.62 10.39
CA PRO A 172 16.82 2.15 9.70
C PRO A 172 17.20 1.14 8.61
N LYS A 173 16.46 0.03 8.57
CA LYS A 173 16.57 -0.98 7.53
C LYS A 173 15.38 -0.92 6.58
N VAL A 174 15.63 -1.21 5.32
CA VAL A 174 14.63 -1.25 4.25
C VAL A 174 14.63 -2.64 3.65
N LEU A 175 13.51 -3.34 3.75
CA LEU A 175 13.26 -4.62 3.11
C LEU A 175 12.55 -4.37 1.76
N LEU A 176 13.16 -4.86 0.69
CA LEU A 176 12.60 -4.79 -0.66
C LEU A 176 11.63 -5.94 -0.86
N ARG A 177 10.32 -5.67 -0.84
CA ARG A 177 9.27 -6.69 -1.00
C ARG A 177 8.66 -6.62 -2.40
N ARG A 178 8.30 -7.80 -2.91
CA ARG A 178 7.44 -7.93 -4.09
C ARG A 178 6.02 -7.52 -3.70
N PRO A 179 5.34 -6.67 -4.50
CA PRO A 179 3.91 -6.45 -4.33
C PRO A 179 3.11 -7.67 -4.81
N PHE A 180 2.16 -8.11 -4.01
CA PHE A 180 1.15 -9.13 -4.31
C PHE A 180 -0.11 -8.84 -3.47
N SER A 181 -1.21 -9.55 -3.68
CA SER A 181 -2.53 -9.20 -3.12
C SER A 181 -2.48 -8.93 -1.61
N ARG A 182 -1.85 -9.83 -0.84
CA ARG A 182 -1.72 -9.69 0.63
C ARG A 182 -0.94 -8.43 0.99
N SER A 183 0.27 -8.25 0.44
CA SER A 183 1.13 -7.13 0.83
C SER A 183 0.54 -5.78 0.41
N ILE A 184 -0.17 -5.75 -0.73
CA ILE A 184 -0.87 -4.56 -1.21
C ILE A 184 -2.01 -4.19 -0.28
N CYS A 185 -2.87 -5.16 0.04
CA CYS A 185 -3.95 -4.96 0.99
C CYS A 185 -3.46 -4.54 2.38
N GLU A 186 -2.43 -5.19 2.93
CA GLU A 186 -1.79 -4.79 4.21
C GLU A 186 -1.28 -3.34 4.19
N ALA A 187 -0.58 -2.94 3.14
CA ALA A 187 -0.01 -1.61 3.02
C ALA A 187 -1.10 -0.52 2.91
N TYR A 188 -2.14 -0.76 2.10
CA TYR A 188 -3.26 0.16 1.98
C TYR A 188 -4.10 0.20 3.26
N PHE A 189 -4.37 -0.95 3.90
CA PHE A 189 -5.11 -1.00 5.15
C PHE A 189 -4.41 -0.21 6.25
N LYS A 190 -3.07 -0.27 6.32
CA LYS A 190 -2.28 0.50 7.28
C LYS A 190 -2.19 1.99 6.97
N LYS A 191 -2.03 2.37 5.69
CA LYS A 191 -1.79 3.76 5.29
C LYS A 191 -3.08 4.56 5.05
N SER A 192 -4.04 3.96 4.37
CA SER A 192 -5.26 4.61 3.89
C SER A 192 -6.38 3.57 3.73
N PRO A 193 -6.95 3.05 4.83
CA PRO A 193 -7.92 1.96 4.79
C PRO A 193 -9.17 2.32 3.98
N THR A 194 -9.62 3.58 4.05
CA THR A 194 -10.80 4.07 3.31
C THR A 194 -10.67 3.91 1.80
N ARG A 195 -9.46 4.03 1.23
CA ARG A 195 -9.22 3.86 -0.22
C ARG A 195 -9.53 2.45 -0.71
N ILE A 196 -9.44 1.45 0.18
CA ILE A 196 -9.76 0.06 -0.13
C ILE A 196 -11.03 -0.42 0.59
N GLY A 197 -11.93 0.50 0.96
CA GLY A 197 -13.18 0.16 1.65
C GLY A 197 -12.96 -0.49 3.02
N SER A 198 -11.82 -0.22 3.67
CA SER A 198 -11.38 -0.85 4.92
C SER A 198 -11.29 -2.39 4.84
N LEU A 199 -11.04 -2.93 3.65
CA LEU A 199 -10.88 -4.36 3.43
C LEU A 199 -9.58 -4.85 4.09
N ARG A 200 -9.72 -5.80 5.04
CA ARG A 200 -8.59 -6.48 5.68
C ARG A 200 -8.13 -7.69 4.86
N VAL A 201 -6.88 -8.10 5.04
CA VAL A 201 -6.28 -9.22 4.30
C VAL A 201 -7.02 -10.54 4.51
N ASP A 202 -7.47 -10.82 5.72
CA ASP A 202 -8.25 -12.03 6.04
C ASP A 202 -9.62 -12.02 5.35
N ALA A 203 -10.30 -10.88 5.33
CA ALA A 203 -11.56 -10.70 4.61
C ALA A 203 -11.37 -10.86 3.09
N LEU A 204 -10.32 -10.26 2.52
CA LEU A 204 -9.95 -10.45 1.11
C LEU A 204 -9.68 -11.93 0.80
N SER A 205 -8.92 -12.61 1.67
CA SER A 205 -8.57 -14.03 1.50
C SER A 205 -9.81 -14.94 1.57
N LEU A 206 -10.72 -14.65 2.50
CA LEU A 206 -11.98 -15.38 2.64
C LEU A 206 -12.88 -15.17 1.42
N LEU A 207 -13.02 -13.93 0.94
CA LEU A 207 -13.82 -13.60 -0.23
C LEU A 207 -13.34 -14.36 -1.47
N LEU A 208 -12.03 -14.35 -1.74
CA LEU A 208 -11.46 -15.09 -2.88
C LEU A 208 -11.65 -16.60 -2.75
N SER A 209 -11.60 -17.13 -1.53
CA SER A 209 -11.80 -18.56 -1.26
C SER A 209 -13.27 -18.96 -1.40
N MET A 210 -14.20 -18.16 -0.88
CA MET A 210 -15.65 -18.41 -0.99
C MET A 210 -16.15 -18.29 -2.42
N ALA A 211 -15.58 -17.38 -3.20
CA ALA A 211 -15.85 -17.27 -4.64
C ALA A 211 -15.18 -18.37 -5.48
N ASN A 212 -14.41 -19.28 -4.86
CA ASN A 212 -13.69 -20.36 -5.51
C ASN A 212 -12.81 -19.88 -6.69
N VAL A 213 -12.11 -18.75 -6.50
CA VAL A 213 -11.28 -18.16 -7.56
C VAL A 213 -10.04 -19.03 -7.78
N GLY A 214 -9.95 -19.57 -9.00
CA GLY A 214 -8.86 -20.43 -9.44
C GLY A 214 -8.61 -20.36 -10.94
N ALA A 215 -7.47 -20.91 -11.37
CA ALA A 215 -7.06 -20.99 -12.77
C ALA A 215 -8.18 -21.46 -13.70
N TYR A 216 -8.20 -20.92 -14.92
CA TYR A 216 -9.19 -21.20 -15.98
C TYR A 216 -10.63 -20.75 -15.69
N SER A 217 -10.86 -20.02 -14.60
CA SER A 217 -12.19 -19.44 -14.31
C SER A 217 -12.36 -18.11 -15.02
N ASP A 218 -13.57 -17.85 -15.52
CA ASP A 218 -13.99 -16.53 -15.95
C ASP A 218 -14.79 -15.87 -14.83
N VAL A 219 -14.26 -14.80 -14.26
CA VAL A 219 -14.74 -14.21 -13.01
C VAL A 219 -15.26 -12.79 -13.27
N LEU A 220 -16.53 -12.57 -12.94
CA LEU A 220 -17.12 -11.23 -12.91
C LEU A 220 -16.88 -10.59 -11.54
N VAL A 221 -16.36 -9.36 -11.52
CA VAL A 221 -16.00 -8.62 -10.30
C VAL A 221 -16.59 -7.22 -10.36
N LEU A 222 -17.35 -6.83 -9.34
CA LEU A 222 -17.68 -5.43 -9.08
C LEU A 222 -16.65 -4.86 -8.11
N ASP A 223 -15.72 -4.04 -8.62
CA ASP A 223 -14.61 -3.50 -7.82
C ASP A 223 -14.73 -1.97 -7.70
N THR A 224 -15.09 -1.50 -6.50
CA THR A 224 -15.14 -0.08 -6.16
C THR A 224 -13.96 0.38 -5.30
N VAL A 225 -12.94 -0.48 -5.12
CA VAL A 225 -11.81 -0.29 -4.19
C VAL A 225 -10.47 -0.13 -4.93
N GLY A 226 -10.49 0.63 -6.03
CA GLY A 226 -9.30 1.03 -6.80
C GLY A 226 -8.65 -0.11 -7.60
N GLY A 227 -9.36 -1.23 -7.81
CA GLY A 227 -8.82 -2.38 -8.53
C GLY A 227 -8.06 -3.38 -7.65
N LEU A 228 -8.10 -3.24 -6.32
CA LEU A 228 -7.45 -4.20 -5.41
C LEU A 228 -8.03 -5.61 -5.57
N LEU A 229 -9.36 -5.73 -5.65
CA LEU A 229 -10.03 -7.02 -5.75
C LEU A 229 -9.81 -7.64 -7.14
N THR A 230 -9.94 -6.82 -8.19
CA THR A 230 -9.66 -7.19 -9.58
C THR A 230 -8.23 -7.71 -9.73
N GLY A 231 -7.25 -7.00 -9.16
CA GLY A 231 -5.86 -7.44 -9.14
C GLY A 231 -5.67 -8.75 -8.36
N ALA A 232 -6.36 -8.91 -7.23
CA ALA A 232 -6.25 -10.15 -6.46
C ALA A 232 -6.85 -11.38 -7.17
N VAL A 233 -7.95 -11.19 -7.90
CA VAL A 233 -8.51 -12.22 -8.78
C VAL A 233 -7.53 -12.54 -9.90
N ALA A 234 -7.01 -11.53 -10.61
CA ALA A 234 -6.03 -11.72 -11.68
C ALA A 234 -4.76 -12.45 -11.21
N GLU A 235 -4.27 -12.15 -10.00
CA GLU A 235 -3.12 -12.84 -9.39
C GLU A 235 -3.40 -14.34 -9.22
N ARG A 236 -4.61 -14.72 -8.78
CA ARG A 236 -5.03 -16.12 -8.59
C ARG A 236 -5.27 -16.86 -9.90
N LEU A 237 -5.78 -16.18 -10.92
CA LEU A 237 -5.98 -16.75 -12.26
C LEU A 237 -4.65 -16.99 -12.99
N GLY A 238 -3.62 -16.20 -12.69
CA GLY A 238 -2.27 -16.39 -13.23
C GLY A 238 -2.17 -16.29 -14.76
N GLY A 239 -3.15 -15.66 -15.41
CA GLY A 239 -3.24 -15.55 -16.87
C GLY A 239 -4.03 -16.67 -17.55
N THR A 240 -4.58 -17.60 -16.77
CA THR A 240 -5.47 -18.67 -17.24
C THR A 240 -6.93 -18.32 -16.86
N GLY A 241 -7.76 -17.99 -17.84
CA GLY A 241 -9.11 -17.43 -17.64
C GLY A 241 -9.16 -15.90 -17.75
N TYR A 242 -10.33 -15.32 -17.52
CA TYR A 242 -10.57 -13.87 -17.59
C TYR A 242 -11.11 -13.31 -16.28
N VAL A 243 -10.75 -12.05 -15.99
CA VAL A 243 -11.45 -11.25 -14.98
C VAL A 243 -12.13 -10.09 -15.67
N CYS A 244 -13.44 -10.00 -15.53
CA CYS A 244 -14.25 -8.88 -15.99
C CYS A 244 -14.57 -7.97 -14.80
N CYS A 245 -13.94 -6.80 -14.75
CA CYS A 245 -14.27 -5.77 -13.78
C CYS A 245 -15.45 -4.94 -14.29
N THR A 246 -16.63 -5.16 -13.73
CA THR A 246 -17.83 -4.40 -14.05
C THR A 246 -17.94 -3.12 -13.22
N TYR A 247 -18.58 -2.11 -13.77
CA TYR A 247 -18.88 -0.83 -13.11
C TYR A 247 -20.27 -0.34 -13.49
N PHE A 248 -20.87 0.50 -12.65
CA PHE A 248 -22.13 1.18 -12.95
C PHE A 248 -21.87 2.55 -13.55
N GLY A 249 -22.69 2.95 -14.52
CA GLY A 249 -22.60 4.25 -15.20
C GLY A 249 -21.71 4.24 -16.45
N SER A 250 -21.50 5.43 -17.02
CA SER A 250 -20.91 5.58 -18.36
C SER A 250 -19.38 5.65 -18.39
N SER A 251 -18.71 5.72 -17.24
CA SER A 251 -17.25 5.88 -17.16
C SER A 251 -16.60 4.75 -16.37
N ASN A 252 -15.56 4.15 -16.93
CA ASN A 252 -14.78 3.10 -16.28
C ASN A 252 -14.19 3.58 -14.95
N LEU A 253 -14.26 2.74 -13.93
CA LEU A 253 -13.61 3.02 -12.66
C LEU A 253 -12.08 2.82 -12.76
N PRO A 254 -11.29 3.68 -12.10
CA PRO A 254 -9.84 3.54 -12.10
C PRO A 254 -9.41 2.27 -11.34
N ILE A 255 -8.70 1.39 -12.05
CA ILE A 255 -8.06 0.18 -11.51
C ILE A 255 -6.55 0.39 -11.34
N ASP A 256 -6.15 1.52 -10.77
CA ASP A 256 -4.77 1.96 -10.67
C ASP A 256 -3.91 1.06 -9.76
N ILE A 257 -4.51 0.42 -8.75
CA ILE A 257 -3.84 -0.53 -7.86
C ILE A 257 -3.35 -1.77 -8.63
N VAL A 258 -4.05 -2.19 -9.70
CA VAL A 258 -3.66 -3.35 -10.54
C VAL A 258 -2.24 -3.18 -11.09
N ARG A 259 -1.84 -1.94 -11.41
CA ARG A 259 -0.49 -1.65 -11.94
C ARG A 259 0.63 -2.01 -10.95
N MET A 260 0.33 -2.05 -9.66
CA MET A 260 1.31 -2.38 -8.62
C MET A 260 1.70 -3.85 -8.60
N PHE A 261 0.90 -4.74 -9.16
CA PHE A 261 1.12 -6.19 -9.12
C PHE A 261 2.24 -6.69 -10.04
N ASN A 262 2.76 -5.83 -10.93
CA ASN A 262 3.74 -6.21 -11.95
C ASN A 262 3.30 -7.43 -12.79
N PHE A 263 2.04 -7.44 -13.19
CA PHE A 263 1.53 -8.47 -14.08
C PHE A 263 2.21 -8.44 -15.44
N SER A 264 2.42 -9.62 -16.04
CA SER A 264 2.90 -9.73 -17.41
C SER A 264 1.84 -9.21 -18.39
N SER A 265 2.25 -8.94 -19.62
CA SER A 265 1.34 -8.64 -20.73
C SER A 265 0.20 -9.66 -20.82
N ASP A 266 0.51 -10.95 -20.66
CA ASP A 266 -0.46 -12.03 -20.76
C ASP A 266 -1.55 -11.90 -19.70
N VAL A 267 -1.18 -11.68 -18.43
CA VAL A 267 -2.15 -11.49 -17.34
C VAL A 267 -2.94 -10.20 -17.55
N ASN A 268 -2.28 -9.09 -17.93
CA ASN A 268 -2.96 -7.82 -18.19
C ASN A 268 -3.98 -7.92 -19.33
N SER A 269 -3.69 -8.69 -20.38
CA SER A 269 -4.61 -8.91 -21.50
C SER A 269 -5.89 -9.67 -21.12
N ARG A 270 -5.90 -10.33 -19.96
CA ARG A 270 -7.05 -11.07 -19.41
C ARG A 270 -7.88 -10.26 -18.42
N ILE A 271 -7.45 -9.04 -18.09
CA ILE A 271 -8.19 -8.10 -17.25
C ILE A 271 -9.01 -7.22 -18.19
N VAL A 272 -10.31 -7.44 -18.24
CA VAL A 272 -11.23 -6.67 -19.07
C VAL A 272 -12.17 -5.84 -18.21
N GLN A 273 -12.68 -4.75 -18.76
CA GLN A 273 -13.71 -3.92 -18.12
C GLN A 273 -14.92 -3.83 -19.05
N ALA A 274 -16.11 -3.95 -18.48
CA ALA A 274 -17.38 -3.76 -19.19
C ALA A 274 -18.34 -2.99 -18.28
N SER A 275 -19.21 -2.16 -18.85
CA SER A 275 -20.26 -1.56 -18.03
C SER A 275 -21.30 -2.61 -17.66
N PHE A 276 -21.95 -2.43 -16.53
CA PHE A 276 -23.02 -3.33 -16.10
C PHE A 276 -24.18 -3.38 -17.11
N THR A 277 -24.45 -2.26 -17.80
CA THR A 277 -25.47 -2.18 -18.85
C THR A 277 -25.10 -3.06 -20.04
N ASP A 278 -23.84 -3.02 -20.50
CA ASP A 278 -23.38 -3.85 -21.62
C ASP A 278 -23.47 -5.35 -21.29
N LEU A 279 -23.26 -5.73 -20.03
CA LEU A 279 -23.31 -7.12 -19.57
C LEU A 279 -24.72 -7.69 -19.46
N ILE A 280 -25.73 -6.86 -19.20
CA ILE A 280 -27.12 -7.31 -19.14
C ILE A 280 -27.67 -7.59 -20.54
N GLY A 281 -27.10 -6.94 -21.56
CA GLY A 281 -27.65 -6.97 -22.92
C GLY A 281 -28.92 -6.14 -22.99
N GLU A 282 -28.95 -5.15 -23.88
CA GLU A 282 -30.25 -4.76 -24.42
C GLU A 282 -30.64 -5.86 -25.42
N ASP A 283 -31.50 -6.79 -24.99
CA ASP A 283 -32.32 -7.59 -25.90
C ASP A 283 -33.29 -6.64 -26.62
N ASN A 284 -32.77 -5.74 -27.45
CA ASN A 284 -33.55 -5.03 -28.45
C ASN A 284 -33.42 -5.80 -29.77
N ASP A 285 -33.83 -7.08 -29.75
CA ASP A 285 -34.31 -7.76 -30.95
C ASP A 285 -35.66 -7.13 -31.31
N GLU A 286 -35.62 -5.96 -31.95
CA GLU A 286 -36.73 -5.47 -32.75
C GLU A 286 -36.80 -6.35 -34.00
N PRO A 287 -37.83 -7.21 -34.19
CA PRO A 287 -38.01 -7.89 -35.45
C PRO A 287 -38.34 -6.82 -36.50
N SER A 288 -37.42 -6.61 -37.43
CA SER A 288 -37.61 -5.76 -38.60
C SER A 288 -38.90 -6.17 -39.34
N SER A 289 -39.99 -5.47 -39.10
CA SER A 289 -41.20 -5.53 -39.92
C SER A 289 -41.43 -4.16 -40.54
N GLN A 290 -41.34 -4.12 -41.87
CA GLN A 290 -41.66 -2.96 -42.69
C GLN A 290 -43.17 -2.62 -42.59
N PRO A 291 -43.55 -1.36 -42.85
CA PRO A 291 -44.80 -0.81 -42.40
C PRO A 291 -45.92 -1.01 -43.42
N ASP A 292 -47.09 -1.47 -42.97
CA ASP A 292 -48.36 -1.22 -43.64
C ASP A 292 -49.41 -0.80 -42.59
N ASN A 293 -49.95 0.40 -42.77
CA ASN A 293 -51.01 1.04 -41.98
C ASN A 293 -52.21 1.25 -42.95
N PRO A 294 -53.49 1.52 -42.55
CA PRO A 294 -53.91 1.95 -41.22
C PRO A 294 -55.33 1.56 -40.67
N LYS A 295 -55.54 1.98 -39.40
CA LYS A 295 -56.74 2.65 -38.80
C LYS A 295 -57.76 1.83 -37.94
N PRO A 296 -58.54 2.47 -37.04
CA PRO A 296 -58.23 2.61 -35.61
C PRO A 296 -59.34 2.08 -34.66
N HIS A 297 -59.08 1.85 -33.37
CA HIS A 297 -60.11 1.93 -32.32
C HIS A 297 -59.50 2.26 -30.94
N ALA A 298 -60.27 3.03 -30.17
CA ALA A 298 -59.86 3.82 -29.01
C ALA A 298 -60.00 3.12 -27.65
N ALA A 299 -59.32 3.71 -26.65
CA ALA A 299 -59.55 3.63 -25.19
C ALA A 299 -59.16 2.28 -24.50
N ASN A 300 -58.46 2.20 -23.36
CA ASN A 300 -58.52 3.02 -22.15
C ASN A 300 -57.29 2.82 -21.21
N THR A 301 -56.88 3.91 -20.53
CA THR A 301 -56.42 4.06 -19.12
C THR A 301 -55.36 3.13 -18.47
N ASN A 302 -54.25 3.78 -18.06
CA ASN A 302 -53.52 3.71 -16.77
C ASN A 302 -53.29 2.34 -16.10
N THR A 303 -52.02 2.00 -15.85
CA THR A 303 -51.48 1.84 -14.48
C THR A 303 -49.95 2.01 -14.50
N LEU A 304 -49.53 3.04 -13.76
CA LEU A 304 -48.17 3.36 -13.37
C LEU A 304 -47.97 2.69 -12.00
N LEU A 305 -46.99 1.80 -11.86
CA LEU A 305 -46.45 1.43 -10.55
C LEU A 305 -44.93 1.46 -10.61
N SER A 306 -44.44 2.57 -10.05
CA SER A 306 -43.06 2.90 -9.74
C SER A 306 -42.39 1.84 -8.86
N ALA A 307 -41.12 1.56 -9.14
CA ALA A 307 -40.19 1.03 -8.16
C ALA A 307 -39.01 2.01 -8.05
N GLU A 308 -39.25 3.10 -7.33
CA GLU A 308 -38.22 3.99 -6.82
C GLU A 308 -38.03 3.70 -5.33
N SER A 309 -36.76 3.74 -4.90
CA SER A 309 -36.23 3.64 -3.54
C SER A 309 -36.04 2.24 -2.96
N ILE A 310 -34.78 1.80 -2.90
CA ILE A 310 -34.00 1.63 -1.66
C ILE A 310 -32.55 2.03 -2.00
N ILE A 311 -32.20 3.29 -1.74
CA ILE A 311 -30.81 3.73 -1.61
C ILE A 311 -30.72 4.38 -0.23
N PRO A 312 -29.96 3.85 0.74
CA PRO A 312 -29.62 4.61 1.92
C PRO A 312 -28.70 5.76 1.54
N LYS A 313 -29.19 6.99 1.70
CA LYS A 313 -28.41 8.23 1.61
C LYS A 313 -27.43 8.29 2.78
N SER A 314 -26.19 7.82 2.57
CA SER A 314 -25.03 8.20 3.38
C SER A 314 -23.76 7.82 2.61
N LEU A 315 -22.77 8.72 2.64
CA LEU A 315 -21.47 8.71 1.94
C LEU A 315 -21.45 9.26 0.50
N VAL A 316 -21.64 10.58 0.40
CA VAL A 316 -20.91 11.40 -0.57
C VAL A 316 -19.67 11.93 0.16
N PRO A 317 -18.42 11.63 -0.25
CA PRO A 317 -17.27 12.38 0.23
C PRO A 317 -17.20 13.69 -0.54
N VAL A 318 -17.41 14.79 0.19
CA VAL A 318 -17.06 16.15 -0.24
C VAL A 318 -15.55 16.19 -0.46
N LEU A 319 -15.11 16.39 -1.69
CA LEU A 319 -13.72 16.69 -2.03
C LEU A 319 -13.49 18.20 -1.91
N HIS A 320 -12.95 18.60 -0.76
CA HIS A 320 -12.04 19.72 -0.63
C HIS A 320 -11.08 19.36 0.49
N ASP A 321 -9.83 19.04 0.18
CA ASP A 321 -8.69 19.77 0.76
C ASP A 321 -7.35 19.40 0.11
N GLU A 322 -6.44 20.33 0.26
CA GLU A 322 -5.09 20.52 -0.25
C GLU A 322 -4.09 19.40 0.06
N SER A 323 -3.19 19.23 -0.92
CA SER A 323 -1.78 18.84 -0.79
C SER A 323 -1.44 17.50 -0.12
N LEU A 324 -0.86 16.57 -0.89
CA LEU A 324 0.37 15.86 -0.52
C LEU A 324 0.98 15.16 -1.75
N GLU A 325 2.30 15.30 -1.87
CA GLU A 325 3.15 14.95 -3.01
C GLU A 325 2.98 13.52 -3.54
N GLU A 326 2.34 13.40 -4.71
CA GLU A 326 2.68 12.36 -5.67
C GLU A 326 4.06 12.70 -6.26
N VAL A 327 4.98 11.73 -6.26
CA VAL A 327 6.23 11.87 -7.01
C VAL A 327 5.86 11.87 -8.49
N ASN A 328 6.06 13.03 -9.10
CA ASN A 328 5.82 13.39 -10.50
C ASN A 328 5.90 12.18 -11.46
N VAL A 329 4.75 11.64 -11.85
CA VAL A 329 4.65 10.67 -12.94
C VAL A 329 4.66 11.46 -14.23
N SER A 330 5.84 11.60 -14.84
CA SER A 330 5.94 12.07 -16.22
C SER A 330 5.21 11.06 -17.11
N ASN A 331 4.11 11.50 -17.73
CA ASN A 331 3.37 10.77 -18.74
C ASN A 331 4.30 10.25 -19.85
N ALA A 332 4.65 8.97 -19.80
CA ALA A 332 5.15 8.25 -20.96
C ALA A 332 3.94 7.97 -21.88
N LYS A 333 3.83 8.75 -22.95
CA LYS A 333 2.88 8.52 -24.05
C LYS A 333 3.22 7.20 -24.73
N PHE A 334 2.27 6.27 -24.77
CA PHE A 334 2.20 5.26 -25.83
C PHE A 334 0.79 5.30 -26.43
N GLY A 335 0.76 5.31 -27.76
CA GLY A 335 -0.36 5.83 -28.55
C GLY A 335 -1.55 4.89 -28.65
N TYR A 336 -2.72 5.50 -28.51
CA TYR A 336 -3.87 5.19 -29.35
C TYR A 336 -4.37 6.49 -29.98
N SER A 337 -4.91 6.34 -31.19
CA SER A 337 -5.28 7.35 -32.18
C SER A 337 -5.99 8.61 -31.65
N LYS A 338 -5.54 9.76 -32.14
CA LYS A 338 -6.21 11.06 -32.00
C LYS A 338 -7.52 11.06 -32.79
N GLU A 339 -8.61 11.48 -32.17
CA GLU A 339 -9.53 12.48 -32.74
C GLU A 339 -10.54 12.96 -31.68
N ILE A 340 -10.85 14.25 -31.74
CA ILE A 340 -11.89 14.99 -31.01
C ILE A 340 -11.57 15.37 -29.55
N PHE A 341 -11.07 16.59 -29.36
CA PHE A 341 -11.56 17.52 -28.32
C PHE A 341 -11.10 18.94 -28.68
N SER A 342 -11.99 19.71 -29.29
CA SER A 342 -12.00 21.17 -29.28
C SER A 342 -13.19 21.62 -28.43
N GLU A 343 -13.05 22.79 -27.82
CA GLU A 343 -14.07 23.51 -27.03
C GLU A 343 -14.23 23.08 -25.57
N LEU A 344 -13.59 23.84 -24.68
CA LEU A 344 -14.28 24.75 -23.75
C LEU A 344 -13.25 25.31 -22.76
N ASN A 345 -12.69 26.47 -23.07
CA ASN A 345 -12.03 27.33 -22.08
C ASN A 345 -12.28 28.79 -22.48
N SER A 346 -13.36 29.34 -21.95
CA SER A 346 -13.53 30.78 -21.81
C SER A 346 -14.27 31.01 -20.50
N VAL A 347 -13.60 31.59 -19.50
CA VAL A 347 -14.04 32.81 -18.77
C VAL A 347 -12.85 33.28 -17.92
N GLN A 348 -12.61 34.59 -18.02
CA GLN A 348 -11.55 35.36 -17.40
C GLN A 348 -11.99 36.01 -16.07
N THR A 349 -11.01 36.14 -15.16
CA THR A 349 -10.64 37.28 -14.27
C THR A 349 -11.37 37.60 -12.94
N SER A 350 -10.50 37.77 -11.92
CA SER A 350 -10.54 38.23 -10.49
C SER A 350 -11.02 39.69 -10.24
N PRO A 351 -10.75 40.42 -9.09
CA PRO A 351 -10.17 40.12 -7.73
C PRO A 351 -10.79 40.86 -6.48
N HIS A 352 -10.18 40.64 -5.29
CA HIS A 352 -10.19 41.39 -3.99
C HIS A 352 -11.35 41.15 -2.99
N VAL A 353 -11.13 40.94 -1.66
CA VAL A 353 -10.73 41.93 -0.63
C VAL A 353 -10.23 41.29 0.70
N HIS A 354 -9.27 42.00 1.34
CA HIS A 354 -8.71 42.10 2.72
C HIS A 354 -8.91 41.10 3.89
N SER A 355 -7.74 40.76 4.45
CA SER A 355 -7.28 40.71 5.87
C SER A 355 -8.26 40.98 7.03
N ARG A 356 -8.15 40.14 8.09
CA ARG A 356 -8.09 40.59 9.50
C ARG A 356 -7.52 39.51 10.43
N SER A 357 -6.52 39.93 11.20
CA SER A 357 -5.91 39.30 12.37
C SER A 357 -6.76 39.49 13.63
N PHE A 358 -6.82 38.51 14.54
CA PHE A 358 -7.08 38.75 15.97
C PHE A 358 -6.44 37.67 16.86
N ASN A 359 -5.81 38.13 17.94
CA ASN A 359 -5.10 37.38 18.98
C ASN A 359 -6.01 37.04 20.18
N GLU A 360 -5.55 36.03 20.93
CA GLU A 360 -5.73 35.74 22.37
C GLU A 360 -7.14 35.55 22.96
N ASP A 361 -7.41 34.36 23.51
CA ASP A 361 -7.39 34.18 24.97
C ASP A 361 -7.64 32.73 25.40
N GLY A 362 -6.85 32.29 26.38
CA GLY A 362 -6.94 30.96 26.98
C GLY A 362 -8.14 30.82 27.92
N ARG A 363 -8.67 29.60 28.03
CA ARG A 363 -9.36 29.10 29.22
C ARG A 363 -9.40 27.58 29.27
N ASN A 364 -8.78 27.07 30.34
CA ASN A 364 -9.01 25.84 31.11
C ASN A 364 -10.14 24.90 30.65
N ALA A 365 -9.81 23.63 30.39
CA ALA A 365 -10.75 22.52 30.40
C ALA A 365 -10.27 21.41 31.35
N GLN A 366 -10.99 21.21 32.44
CA GLN A 366 -10.90 20.04 33.32
C GLN A 366 -11.71 18.86 32.74
N PRO A 367 -11.38 17.61 33.12
CA PRO A 367 -11.85 16.40 32.43
C PRO A 367 -13.26 15.99 32.84
N CYS A 368 -14.08 15.62 31.85
CA CYS A 368 -15.43 15.12 32.05
C CYS A 368 -15.41 13.61 32.34
N SER A 369 -16.00 13.22 33.47
CA SER A 369 -16.22 11.85 33.92
C SER A 369 -17.26 11.14 33.05
N ILE A 370 -16.96 9.90 32.65
CA ILE A 370 -17.88 9.00 31.96
C ILE A 370 -18.63 8.19 33.02
N SER A 371 -19.95 8.30 33.03
CA SER A 371 -20.85 7.51 33.84
C SER A 371 -21.09 6.13 33.20
N GLU A 372 -20.91 5.08 34.00
CA GLU A 372 -21.42 3.74 33.74
C GLU A 372 -22.95 3.77 33.60
N LYS A 373 -23.50 3.07 32.60
CA LYS A 373 -24.79 2.37 32.72
C LYS A 373 -25.07 1.38 31.59
N LEU A 374 -25.49 0.20 32.05
CA LEU A 374 -26.36 -0.83 31.46
C LEU A 374 -25.80 -1.86 30.46
N ILE A 375 -25.56 -3.05 31.00
CA ILE A 375 -25.46 -4.36 30.36
C ILE A 375 -26.88 -4.92 30.16
N PRO A 376 -27.28 -5.41 28.98
CA PRO A 376 -28.51 -6.20 28.82
C PRO A 376 -28.25 -7.69 29.11
N GLN A 377 -29.12 -8.30 29.92
CA GLN A 377 -29.08 -9.73 30.25
C GLN A 377 -29.61 -10.60 29.11
N VAL A 378 -28.89 -11.68 28.82
CA VAL A 378 -29.28 -12.74 27.87
C VAL A 378 -30.07 -13.81 28.63
N GLY A 379 -31.30 -14.06 28.16
CA GLY A 379 -32.20 -15.09 28.68
C GLY A 379 -31.72 -16.51 28.35
N LYS A 380 -31.79 -17.39 29.35
CA LYS A 380 -31.55 -18.83 29.24
C LYS A 380 -32.76 -19.51 28.60
N HIS A 381 -32.58 -20.16 27.46
CA HIS A 381 -33.53 -21.18 26.97
C HIS A 381 -33.17 -22.55 27.55
N GLN A 382 -34.13 -23.15 28.25
CA GLN A 382 -34.13 -24.55 28.64
C GLN A 382 -34.39 -25.42 27.42
N LEU A 383 -33.57 -26.46 27.26
CA LEU A 383 -33.83 -27.62 26.42
C LEU A 383 -34.76 -28.57 27.18
N ASN A 384 -35.86 -28.95 26.54
CA ASN A 384 -36.57 -30.20 26.74
C ASN A 384 -36.72 -30.86 25.38
#